data_AF-A0A838FF68-F1
#
_entry.id   AF-A0A838FF68-F1
#
_cell.length_a   1.000
_cell.length_b   1.000
_cell.length_c   1.000
_cell.angle_alpha   90.00
_cell.angle_beta   90.00
_cell.angle_gamma   90.00
#
_symmetry.space_group_name_H-M   'P 1'
#
loop_
_entity.id
_entity.type
_entity.pdbx_description
1 polymer ?
#
loop_
_entity_poly.entity_id
_entity_poly.type
_entity_poly.pdbx_seq_one_letter_code
_entity_poly.pdbx_strand_id
1 'polypeptide(L)'
;MSDLERRLRFALAPVEPPLALTDRFERTLTELTDAAAEELADWELRAMRDPRNWVRPAAALLVGGVAGGTLIVVQARQRQRRRRPRGLRGLERRVRDTAGSAMKAVRR
;
A
#
# COMPACT_ATOMS: atom_id res chain seq x y z
N MET A 1 -30.06 -9.18 -14.20
CA MET A 1 -28.99 -9.36 -13.21
C MET A 1 -28.69 -10.85 -13.12
N SER A 2 -27.48 -11.30 -13.47
CA SER A 2 -27.17 -12.74 -13.63
C SER A 2 -26.90 -13.42 -12.28
N ASP A 3 -27.06 -14.75 -12.22
CA ASP A 3 -26.82 -15.54 -11.01
C ASP A 3 -25.36 -15.42 -10.52
N LEU A 4 -24.41 -15.40 -11.45
CA LEU A 4 -22.99 -15.13 -11.19
C LEU A 4 -22.79 -13.80 -10.45
N GLU A 5 -23.45 -12.74 -10.92
CA GLU A 5 -23.34 -11.40 -10.36
C GLU A 5 -23.95 -11.30 -8.95
N ARG A 6 -24.94 -12.14 -8.65
CA ARG A 6 -25.52 -12.29 -7.31
C ARG A 6 -24.55 -13.01 -6.39
N ARG A 7 -23.91 -14.08 -6.88
CA ARG A 7 -22.94 -14.89 -6.12
C ARG A 7 -21.66 -14.13 -5.81
N LEU A 8 -21.13 -13.38 -6.77
CA LEU A 8 -19.97 -12.50 -6.57
C LEU A 8 -20.27 -11.40 -5.56
N ARG A 9 -21.48 -10.82 -5.56
CA ARG A 9 -21.88 -9.82 -4.56
C ARG A 9 -21.93 -10.38 -3.14
N PHE A 10 -22.42 -11.61 -3.00
CA PHE A 10 -22.46 -12.28 -1.72
C PHE A 10 -21.05 -12.66 -1.24
N ALA A 11 -20.21 -13.20 -2.13
CA ALA A 11 -18.83 -13.55 -1.83
C ALA A 11 -17.96 -12.33 -1.50
N LEU A 12 -18.26 -11.18 -2.11
CA LEU A 12 -17.59 -9.90 -1.86
C LEU A 12 -18.34 -9.02 -0.85
N ALA A 13 -19.27 -9.60 -0.09
CA ALA A 13 -19.95 -8.87 0.97
C ALA A 13 -18.89 -8.36 1.98
N PRO A 14 -18.96 -7.10 2.42
CA PRO A 14 -17.94 -6.53 3.30
C PRO A 14 -17.90 -7.28 4.64
N VAL A 15 -16.77 -7.94 4.93
CA VAL A 15 -16.51 -8.53 6.24
C VAL A 15 -15.88 -7.48 7.15
N GLU A 16 -16.25 -7.45 8.43
CA GLU A 16 -15.57 -6.61 9.42
C GLU A 16 -14.18 -7.20 9.70
N PRO A 17 -13.09 -6.41 9.58
CA PRO A 17 -11.77 -6.91 9.95
C PRO A 17 -11.72 -7.18 11.47
N PRO A 18 -11.03 -8.25 11.92
CA PRO A 18 -10.87 -8.53 13.33
C PRO A 18 -10.12 -7.40 14.04
N LEU A 19 -10.46 -7.13 15.31
CA LEU A 19 -9.95 -5.99 16.08
C LEU A 19 -8.41 -5.95 16.14
N ALA A 20 -7.77 -7.11 16.28
CA ALA A 20 -6.32 -7.24 16.38
C ALA A 20 -5.60 -7.28 15.01
N LEU A 21 -6.31 -7.11 13.88
CA LEU A 21 -5.69 -7.20 12.56
C LEU A 21 -4.67 -6.09 12.37
N THR A 22 -5.00 -4.86 12.76
CA THR A 22 -4.10 -3.71 12.64
C THR A 22 -2.83 -3.92 13.46
N ASP A 23 -2.95 -4.29 14.74
CA ASP A 23 -1.81 -4.51 15.61
C ASP A 23 -0.90 -5.65 15.11
N ARG A 24 -1.51 -6.74 14.62
CA ARG A 24 -0.76 -7.85 14.01
C ARG A 24 -0.03 -7.40 12.74
N PHE A 25 -0.69 -6.60 11.90
CA PHE A 25 -0.13 -6.13 10.64
C PHE A 25 1.04 -5.17 10.89
N GLU A 26 0.87 -4.23 11.82
CA GLU A 26 1.91 -3.30 12.24
C GLU A 26 3.12 -4.06 12.76
N ARG A 27 2.91 -4.99 13.71
CA ARG A 27 3.98 -5.84 14.23
C ARG A 27 4.71 -6.63 13.13
N THR A 28 3.96 -7.26 12.22
CA THR A 28 4.55 -8.05 11.13
C THR A 28 5.36 -7.16 10.18
N LEU A 29 4.88 -5.96 9.87
CA LEU A 29 5.60 -5.01 9.03
C LEU A 29 6.86 -4.48 9.71
N THR A 30 6.81 -4.21 11.02
CA THR A 30 8.00 -3.84 11.81
C THR A 30 9.03 -4.96 11.77
N GLU A 31 8.63 -6.20 12.08
CA GLU A 31 9.52 -7.37 12.04
C GLU A 31 10.15 -7.58 10.66
N LEU A 32 9.38 -7.41 9.58
CA LEU A 32 9.89 -7.51 8.20
C LEU A 32 10.83 -6.34 7.85
N THR A 33 10.54 -5.13 8.32
CA THR A 33 11.35 -3.94 8.02
C THR A 33 12.70 -4.03 8.73
N ASP A 34 12.71 -4.48 9.99
CA ASP A 34 13.93 -4.66 10.77
C ASP A 34 14.80 -5.76 10.14
N ALA A 35 14.22 -6.90 9.78
CA ALA A 35 14.94 -7.97 9.09
C ALA A 35 15.51 -7.50 7.73
N ALA A 36 14.74 -6.74 6.96
CA ALA A 36 15.22 -6.19 5.70
C ALA A 36 16.32 -5.13 5.88
N ALA A 37 16.27 -4.33 6.96
CA ALA A 37 17.30 -3.35 7.27
C ALA A 37 18.63 -4.03 7.61
N GLU A 38 18.59 -5.16 8.33
CA GLU A 38 19.77 -5.95 8.65
C GLU A 38 20.37 -6.62 7.41
N GLU A 39 19.53 -7.22 6.55
CA GLU A 39 19.97 -7.77 5.24
C GLU A 39 20.54 -6.68 4.31
N LEU A 40 19.96 -5.48 4.30
CA LEU A 40 20.48 -4.35 3.51
C LEU A 40 21.80 -3.81 4.05
N ALA A 41 22.01 -3.84 5.36
CA ALA A 41 23.27 -3.44 5.98
C ALA A 41 24.40 -4.43 5.64
N ASP A 42 24.07 -5.72 5.52
CA ASP A 42 24.99 -6.76 5.08
C ASP A 42 25.23 -6.73 3.55
N TRP A 43 24.31 -6.11 2.80
CA TRP A 43 24.43 -5.94 1.36
C TRP A 43 25.49 -4.89 1.00
N GLU A 44 26.69 -5.35 0.68
CA GLU A 44 27.90 -4.57 0.46
C GLU A 44 27.73 -3.38 -0.53
N LEU A 45 28.18 -2.18 -0.14
CA LEU A 45 28.17 -0.91 -0.90
C LEU A 45 28.64 -1.00 -2.37
N ARG A 46 29.42 -2.03 -2.71
CA ARG A 46 29.87 -2.31 -4.08
C ARG A 46 28.73 -2.74 -5.00
N ALA A 47 27.71 -3.42 -4.47
CA ALA A 47 26.48 -3.77 -5.19
C ALA A 47 25.64 -2.55 -5.54
N MET A 48 25.72 -1.47 -4.75
CA MET A 48 25.03 -0.22 -5.06
C MET A 48 25.56 0.47 -6.33
N ARG A 49 26.84 0.25 -6.68
CA ARG A 49 27.51 0.96 -7.78
C ARG A 49 27.21 0.40 -9.18
N ASP A 50 26.75 -0.84 -9.28
CA ASP A 50 26.36 -1.44 -10.56
C ASP A 50 24.82 -1.57 -10.67
N PRO A 51 24.15 -0.81 -11.55
CA PRO A 51 22.69 -0.79 -11.68
C PRO A 51 22.10 -2.16 -12.02
N ARG A 52 22.88 -3.10 -12.57
CA ARG A 52 22.41 -4.45 -12.91
C ARG A 52 22.16 -5.33 -11.68
N ASN A 53 22.86 -5.07 -10.58
CA ASN A 53 22.64 -5.79 -9.31
C ASN A 53 21.35 -5.37 -8.60
N TRP A 54 20.75 -4.24 -8.97
CA TRP A 54 19.51 -3.74 -8.38
C TRP A 54 18.25 -4.38 -8.96
N VAL A 55 18.33 -4.98 -10.15
CA VAL A 55 17.16 -5.51 -10.88
C VAL A 55 16.44 -6.59 -10.09
N ARG A 56 17.20 -7.51 -9.49
CA ARG A 56 16.66 -8.65 -8.75
C ARG A 56 15.94 -8.23 -7.45
N PRO A 57 16.51 -7.36 -6.60
CA PRO A 57 15.79 -6.83 -5.43
C PRO A 57 14.68 -5.83 -5.81
N ALA A 58 14.84 -5.02 -6.85
CA ALA A 58 13.76 -4.14 -7.33
C ALA A 58 12.54 -4.94 -7.80
N ALA A 59 12.76 -6.07 -8.50
CA ALA A 59 11.69 -6.98 -8.88
C ALA A 59 11.00 -7.61 -7.65
N ALA A 60 11.76 -8.00 -6.63
CA ALA A 60 11.21 -8.52 -5.38
C ALA A 60 10.36 -7.47 -4.63
N LEU A 61 10.86 -6.24 -4.54
CA LEU A 61 10.14 -5.08 -3.97
C LEU A 61 8.85 -4.76 -4.74
N LEU A 62 8.89 -4.81 -6.07
CA LEU A 62 7.72 -4.58 -6.91
C LEU A 62 6.65 -5.67 -6.69
N VAL A 63 7.04 -6.94 -6.66
CA VAL A 63 6.10 -8.05 -6.45
C VAL A 63 5.49 -8.00 -5.04
N GLY A 64 6.30 -7.73 -4.00
CA GLY A 64 5.82 -7.57 -2.62
C GLY A 64 4.98 -6.30 -2.42
N GLY A 65 5.40 -5.18 -3.00
CA GLY A 65 4.73 -3.88 -2.90
C GLY A 65 3.39 -3.84 -3.62
N VAL A 66 3.21 -4.58 -4.72
CA VAL A 66 1.91 -4.71 -5.39
C VAL A 66 0.91 -5.45 -4.50
N ALA A 67 1.32 -6.52 -3.81
CA ALA A 67 0.45 -7.25 -2.89
C ALA A 67 0.07 -6.39 -1.65
N GLY A 68 1.01 -5.65 -1.06
CA GLY A 68 0.73 -4.75 0.06
C GLY A 68 -0.10 -3.52 -0.34
N GLY A 69 0.25 -2.88 -1.46
CA GLY A 69 -0.41 -1.67 -1.96
C GLY A 69 -1.86 -1.91 -2.39
N THR A 70 -2.16 -3.06 -2.98
CA THR A 70 -3.54 -3.42 -3.35
C THR A 70 -4.44 -3.58 -2.12
N LEU A 71 -3.93 -4.14 -1.02
CA LEU A 71 -4.69 -4.31 0.22
C LEU A 71 -5.06 -2.96 0.86
N ILE A 72 -4.14 -1.99 0.84
CA ILE A 72 -4.39 -0.61 1.29
C ILE A 72 -5.46 0.08 0.43
N VAL A 73 -5.39 -0.08 -0.90
CA VAL A 73 -6.40 0.49 -1.81
C VAL A 73 -7.79 -0.12 -1.57
N VAL A 74 -7.87 -1.43 -1.34
CA VAL A 74 -9.12 -2.13 -1.02
C VAL A 74 -9.67 -1.65 0.32
N GLN A 75 -8.83 -1.55 1.36
CA GLN A 75 -9.25 -1.10 2.68
C GLN A 75 -9.66 0.38 2.69
N ALA A 76 -8.96 1.25 1.95
CA ALA A 76 -9.32 2.65 1.75
C ALA A 76 -10.69 2.78 1.05
N ARG A 77 -10.92 1.97 0.01
CA ARG A 77 -12.21 1.92 -0.71
C ARG A 77 -13.33 1.40 0.19
N GLN A 78 -13.06 0.42 1.05
CA GLN A 78 -14.02 -0.15 1.99
C GLN A 78 -14.38 0.85 3.10
N ARG A 79 -13.39 1.58 3.62
CA ARG A 79 -13.57 2.65 4.62
C ARG A 79 -14.30 3.87 4.05
N GLN A 80 -14.06 4.21 2.79
CA GLN A 80 -14.79 5.26 2.09
C GLN A 80 -16.25 4.89 1.80
N ARG A 81 -16.55 3.61 1.54
CA ARG A 81 -17.94 3.12 1.42
C ARG A 81 -18.69 3.19 2.76
N ARG A 82 -18.02 2.87 3.87
CA ARG A 82 -18.59 2.96 5.23
C ARG A 82 -18.79 4.40 5.73
N ARG A 83 -18.13 5.40 5.11
CA ARG A 83 -18.15 6.82 5.52
C ARG A 83 -18.83 7.79 4.56
N ARG A 84 -19.77 7.38 3.68
CA ARG A 84 -20.57 8.40 2.95
C ARG A 84 -21.64 8.97 3.90
N PRO A 85 -21.68 10.31 4.09
CA PRO A 85 -21.71 11.28 2.99
C PRO A 85 -20.71 12.46 3.13
N ARG A 86 -19.81 12.62 2.15
CA ARG A 86 -19.43 13.88 1.46
C ARG A 86 -18.42 13.54 0.35
N GLY A 87 -18.76 13.96 -0.87
CA GLY A 87 -18.28 13.37 -2.12
C GLY A 87 -16.84 13.66 -2.53
N LEU A 88 -16.50 13.09 -3.69
CA LEU A 88 -15.20 13.07 -4.39
C LEU A 88 -14.47 14.44 -4.46
N ARG A 89 -15.20 15.56 -4.36
CA ARG A 89 -14.66 16.93 -4.28
C ARG A 89 -13.69 17.15 -3.10
N GLY A 90 -13.83 16.40 -2.00
CA GLY A 90 -12.93 16.50 -0.84
C GLY A 90 -11.59 15.80 -1.02
N LEU A 91 -11.54 14.75 -1.85
CA LEU A 91 -10.32 14.03 -2.19
C LEU A 91 -9.49 14.84 -3.19
N GLU A 92 -10.18 15.46 -4.16
CA GLU A 92 -9.55 16.27 -5.20
C GLU A 92 -8.82 17.49 -4.63
N ARG A 93 -9.38 18.12 -3.59
CA ARG A 93 -8.69 19.19 -2.84
C ARG A 93 -7.47 18.67 -2.09
N ARG A 94 -7.58 17.54 -1.39
CA ARG A 94 -6.43 16.94 -0.67
C ARG A 94 -5.28 16.52 -1.58
N VAL A 95 -5.59 15.94 -2.74
CA VAL A 95 -4.59 15.58 -3.75
C VAL A 95 -3.93 16.83 -4.33
N ARG A 96 -4.69 17.90 -4.55
CA ARG A 96 -4.14 19.17 -5.03
C ARG A 96 -3.25 19.86 -3.99
N ASP A 97 -3.64 19.83 -2.72
CA ASP A 97 -2.88 20.42 -1.62
C ASP A 97 -1.57 19.66 -1.34
N THR A 98 -1.59 18.32 -1.47
CA THR A 98 -0.39 17.49 -1.35
C THR A 98 0.53 17.57 -2.57
N ALA A 99 -0.02 17.62 -3.79
CA ALA A 99 0.77 17.81 -5.01
C ALA A 99 1.49 19.16 -5.02
N GLY A 100 0.82 20.24 -4.58
CA GLY A 100 1.44 21.56 -4.46
C GLY A 100 2.57 21.63 -3.43
N SER A 101 2.49 20.82 -2.37
CA SER A 101 3.51 20.75 -1.32
C SER A 101 4.72 19.92 -1.72
N ALA A 102 4.52 18.81 -2.43
CA ALA A 102 5.59 17.96 -2.95
C ALA A 102 6.41 18.68 -4.04
N MET A 103 5.74 19.41 -4.94
CA MET A 103 6.42 20.15 -6.01
C MET A 103 7.26 21.33 -5.48
N LYS A 104 6.89 21.88 -4.32
CA LYS A 104 7.63 22.96 -3.65
C LYS A 104 8.84 22.47 -2.88
N ALA A 105 8.82 21.22 -2.40
CA ALA A 105 9.95 20.59 -1.71
C ALA A 105 11.06 20.13 -2.67
N VAL A 106 10.71 19.80 -3.92
CA VAL A 106 11.65 19.32 -4.95
C VAL A 106 12.45 20.45 -5.63
N ARG A 107 12.06 21.71 -5.45
CA ARG A 107 12.71 22.88 -6.06
C ARG A 107 13.54 23.71 -5.07
N ARG A 108 13.99 23.11 -3.97
CA ARG A 108 14.86 23.79 -2.98
C ARG A 108 16.16 23.03 -2.78
#